data_AF-G4YKJ5-F1
#
_entry.id   AF-G4YKJ5-F1
#
_cell.length_a   1.000
_cell.length_b   1.000
_cell.length_c   1.000
_cell.angle_alpha   90.00
_cell.angle_beta   90.00
_cell.angle_gamma   90.00
#
_symmetry.space_group_name_H-M   'P 1'
#
loop_
_entity.id
_entity.type
_entity.pdbx_description
1 polymer ?
#
loop_
_entity_poly.entity_id
_entity_poly.type
_entity_poly.pdbx_seq_one_letter_code
_entity_poly.pdbx_strand_id
1 'polypeptide(L)'
;MERTKYFRLVEGATRPRRHSLVRDLVVPAGAGVVAIRKAVCKSSLPPEIHDWALKVFANDEVKSPLDEGASLDGYGETADDPLVVQVPRVWYRLMEVDGRTPFAGIIADRVPLTEENTMTDVRDAVFAAWQSLFTNLKPSQLTIYGNQAACDSSEPLDVNAQIESLGQTPQTALIIVVPASVRVRSREESKDEVGVDEVPAKRHKPTQWEWKEEDPVYSVMGNRLFFVDRDRATQQLLGFHKSNYDRATNGGGGGNWVAPLVDHVFGLGKSTFGWEYIRRYNQIWDEFSEMEKKKEENGFLDIVRKCHTITLQFTEDDFLNDDLEFDGRKAARSLVERIGSYFSEIYGDNIPQALDPNAISHNRFVGVLRSLAMEVGPLFIVIDEIGLAFDADLPDTIKRERFMAFCRRILLPLFSVNTLFFLIAGRAPFLSYVHLRPDDRFMVRRLSLILFAPCN
;
A
#
# COMPACT_ATOMS: atom_id res chain seq x y z
N MET A 1 15.51 -43.95 -3.14
CA MET A 1 15.87 -43.38 -4.45
C MET A 1 14.95 -42.20 -4.68
N GLU A 2 15.47 -41.02 -4.96
CA GLU A 2 14.69 -39.79 -5.16
C GLU A 2 14.59 -39.50 -6.67
N ARG A 3 13.46 -38.95 -7.11
CA ARG A 3 13.23 -38.55 -8.51
C ARG A 3 12.82 -37.08 -8.55
N THR A 4 13.31 -36.38 -9.56
CA THR A 4 12.91 -35.01 -9.84
C THR A 4 11.65 -35.02 -10.69
N LYS A 5 10.66 -34.21 -10.30
CA LYS A 5 9.41 -34.03 -11.02
C LYS A 5 9.24 -32.57 -11.41
N TYR A 6 8.90 -32.33 -12.66
CA TYR A 6 8.57 -31.02 -13.20
C TYR A 6 7.07 -30.79 -13.11
N PHE A 7 6.69 -29.62 -12.65
CA PHE A 7 5.31 -29.23 -12.48
C PHE A 7 5.11 -27.75 -12.79
N ARG A 8 3.86 -27.40 -13.07
CA ARG A 8 3.41 -26.06 -13.34
C ARG A 8 2.25 -25.74 -12.41
N LEU A 9 2.33 -24.58 -11.78
CA LEU A 9 1.22 -24.05 -10.99
C LEU A 9 0.27 -23.31 -11.91
N VAL A 10 -0.98 -23.77 -11.89
CA VAL A 10 -2.09 -23.13 -12.58
C VAL A 10 -3.08 -22.71 -11.51
N GLU A 11 -3.65 -21.54 -11.67
CA GLU A 11 -4.47 -20.97 -10.64
C GLU A 11 -5.92 -20.84 -11.13
N GLY A 12 -6.86 -21.55 -10.49
CA GLY A 12 -8.24 -21.66 -10.97
C GLY A 12 -8.41 -22.67 -12.12
N ALA A 13 -9.63 -22.78 -12.67
CA ALA A 13 -9.98 -23.79 -13.67
C ALA A 13 -9.43 -23.52 -15.09
N THR A 14 -8.91 -22.32 -15.34
CA THR A 14 -8.38 -21.92 -16.64
C THR A 14 -6.92 -22.37 -16.78
N ARG A 15 -6.62 -23.09 -17.87
CA ARG A 15 -5.27 -23.60 -18.18
C ARG A 15 -4.63 -22.85 -19.34
N PRO A 16 -3.98 -21.70 -19.09
CA PRO A 16 -3.27 -20.99 -20.14
C PRO A 16 -2.09 -21.83 -20.63
N ARG A 17 -2.14 -22.26 -21.89
CA ARG A 17 -1.25 -23.27 -22.48
C ARG A 17 0.24 -22.86 -22.62
N ARG A 18 0.63 -21.60 -22.42
CA ARG A 18 1.95 -21.11 -22.89
C ARG A 18 2.72 -20.10 -22.02
N HIS A 19 2.28 -19.78 -20.80
CA HIS A 19 2.88 -18.64 -20.06
C HIS A 19 3.18 -18.87 -18.56
N SER A 20 3.11 -20.10 -18.05
CA SER A 20 3.39 -20.39 -16.64
C SER A 20 4.73 -21.11 -16.45
N LEU A 21 5.51 -20.59 -15.51
CA LEU A 21 6.85 -21.09 -15.14
C LEU A 21 6.78 -22.56 -14.71
N VAL A 22 7.58 -23.40 -15.37
CA VAL A 22 7.79 -24.80 -14.95
C VAL A 22 8.81 -24.81 -13.82
N ARG A 23 8.49 -25.53 -12.74
CA ARG A 23 9.31 -25.71 -11.56
C ARG A 23 9.62 -27.19 -11.39
N ASP A 24 10.67 -27.49 -10.66
CA ASP A 24 11.05 -28.85 -10.29
C ASP A 24 10.90 -29.08 -8.77
N LEU A 25 10.62 -30.32 -8.39
CA LEU A 25 10.58 -30.77 -7.01
C LEU A 25 11.17 -32.18 -6.91
N VAL A 26 11.86 -32.47 -5.81
CA VAL A 26 12.41 -33.80 -5.54
C VAL A 26 11.43 -34.58 -4.67
N VAL A 27 11.00 -35.75 -5.14
CA VAL A 27 10.09 -36.67 -4.43
C VAL A 27 10.66 -38.09 -4.35
N PRO A 28 10.27 -38.88 -3.33
CA PRO A 28 10.61 -40.30 -3.27
C PRO A 28 10.16 -41.06 -4.53
N ALA A 29 10.93 -42.05 -4.97
CA ALA A 29 10.51 -42.93 -6.06
C ALA A 29 9.23 -43.69 -5.67
N GLY A 30 8.27 -43.78 -6.61
CA GLY A 30 6.93 -44.33 -6.36
C GLY A 30 5.99 -43.37 -5.61
N ALA A 31 6.39 -42.10 -5.41
CA ALA A 31 5.51 -41.08 -4.86
C ALA A 31 4.25 -40.89 -5.73
N GLY A 32 3.08 -40.93 -5.09
CA GLY A 32 1.80 -40.60 -5.70
C GLY A 32 1.43 -39.13 -5.54
N VAL A 33 0.21 -38.78 -5.97
CA VAL A 33 -0.32 -37.40 -5.98
C VAL A 33 -0.21 -36.69 -4.63
N VAL A 34 -0.48 -37.39 -3.51
CA VAL A 34 -0.40 -36.82 -2.14
C VAL A 34 0.99 -36.26 -1.81
N ALA A 35 2.05 -36.96 -2.22
CA ALA A 35 3.42 -36.52 -1.92
C ALA A 35 3.78 -35.24 -2.66
N ILE A 36 3.33 -35.10 -3.91
CA ILE A 36 3.49 -33.87 -4.70
C ILE A 36 2.71 -32.72 -4.06
N ARG A 37 1.44 -32.92 -3.70
CA ARG A 37 0.63 -31.86 -3.06
C ARG A 37 1.33 -31.28 -1.82
N LYS A 38 1.83 -32.15 -0.93
CA LYS A 38 2.58 -31.74 0.27
C LYS A 38 3.87 -30.99 -0.07
N ALA A 39 4.63 -31.47 -1.06
CA ALA A 39 5.87 -30.82 -1.49
C ALA A 39 5.61 -29.43 -2.11
N VAL A 40 4.53 -29.28 -2.88
CA VAL A 40 4.12 -28.02 -3.49
C VAL A 40 3.67 -27.02 -2.44
N CYS A 41 2.80 -27.42 -1.50
CA CYS A 41 2.37 -26.53 -0.40
C CYS A 41 3.57 -26.01 0.42
N LYS A 42 4.56 -26.86 0.69
CA LYS A 42 5.74 -26.46 1.48
C LYS A 42 6.69 -25.51 0.75
N SER A 43 6.79 -25.61 -0.58
CA SER A 43 7.83 -24.93 -1.37
C SER A 43 7.33 -23.70 -2.14
N SER A 44 6.04 -23.65 -2.48
CA SER A 44 5.57 -22.80 -3.57
C SER A 44 4.28 -22.02 -3.30
N LEU A 45 3.56 -22.31 -2.20
CA LEU A 45 2.27 -21.70 -1.90
C LEU A 45 2.25 -21.01 -0.52
N PRO A 46 1.39 -19.99 -0.33
CA PRO A 46 1.12 -19.41 0.99
C PRO A 46 0.61 -20.46 1.99
N PRO A 47 0.88 -20.29 3.30
CA PRO A 47 0.55 -21.28 4.34
C PRO A 47 -0.95 -21.54 4.51
N GLU A 48 -1.81 -20.69 3.94
CA GLU A 48 -3.27 -20.79 4.03
C GLU A 48 -3.89 -21.85 3.09
N ILE A 49 -3.10 -22.46 2.18
CA ILE A 49 -3.60 -23.46 1.22
C ILE A 49 -3.23 -24.88 1.66
N HIS A 50 -4.25 -25.68 1.97
CA HIS A 50 -4.07 -27.09 2.32
C HIS A 50 -3.75 -27.98 1.10
N ASP A 51 -2.99 -29.04 1.34
CA ASP A 51 -2.51 -29.97 0.30
C ASP A 51 -3.66 -30.71 -0.41
N TRP A 52 -4.69 -31.12 0.32
CA TRP A 52 -5.87 -31.79 -0.24
C TRP A 52 -6.66 -30.92 -1.23
N ALA A 53 -6.56 -29.59 -1.11
CA ALA A 53 -7.30 -28.66 -1.96
C ALA A 53 -6.72 -28.52 -3.37
N LEU A 54 -5.50 -29.01 -3.60
CA LEU A 54 -4.80 -28.95 -4.89
C LEU A 54 -5.27 -30.08 -5.83
N LYS A 55 -5.62 -29.75 -7.07
CA LYS A 55 -5.90 -30.78 -8.11
C LYS A 55 -4.64 -31.01 -8.95
N VAL A 56 -4.22 -32.25 -9.12
CA VAL A 56 -3.03 -32.60 -9.92
C VAL A 56 -3.47 -33.30 -11.19
N PHE A 57 -2.93 -32.88 -12.33
CA PHE A 57 -3.22 -33.46 -13.64
C PHE A 57 -1.91 -33.95 -14.28
N ALA A 58 -2.02 -35.00 -15.08
CA ALA A 58 -0.89 -35.59 -15.78
C ALA A 58 -0.13 -34.56 -16.64
N ASN A 59 -0.86 -33.71 -17.37
CA ASN A 59 -0.33 -32.65 -18.21
C ASN A 59 -1.45 -31.66 -18.60
N ASP A 60 -1.15 -30.72 -19.50
CA ASP A 60 -2.08 -29.69 -19.97
C ASP A 60 -3.30 -30.25 -20.74
N GLU A 61 -3.19 -31.44 -21.33
CA GLU A 61 -4.22 -32.04 -22.19
C GLU A 61 -5.29 -32.79 -21.40
N VAL A 62 -4.92 -33.36 -20.25
CA VAL A 62 -5.81 -34.21 -19.45
C VAL A 62 -6.76 -33.39 -18.59
N LYS A 63 -8.07 -33.42 -18.91
CA LYS A 63 -9.09 -32.61 -18.23
C LYS A 63 -9.44 -33.07 -16.80
N SER A 64 -9.27 -34.36 -16.50
CA SER A 64 -9.63 -34.92 -15.19
C SER A 64 -8.41 -35.05 -14.27
N PRO A 65 -8.54 -34.71 -12.98
CA PRO A 65 -7.43 -34.83 -12.04
C PRO A 65 -7.05 -36.30 -11.85
N LEU A 66 -5.78 -36.53 -11.50
CA LEU A 66 -5.28 -37.82 -11.08
C LEU A 66 -5.85 -38.16 -9.69
N ASP A 67 -6.22 -39.43 -9.51
CA ASP A 67 -6.67 -39.94 -8.22
C ASP A 67 -5.56 -39.85 -7.15
N GLU A 68 -5.94 -39.72 -5.88
CA GLU A 68 -4.97 -39.51 -4.79
C GLU A 68 -3.92 -40.63 -4.68
N GLY A 69 -4.31 -41.86 -5.00
CA GLY A 69 -3.46 -43.04 -5.01
C GLY A 69 -2.75 -43.31 -6.33
N ALA A 70 -2.93 -42.47 -7.36
CA ALA A 70 -2.32 -42.69 -8.67
C ALA A 70 -0.79 -42.57 -8.57
N SER A 71 -0.09 -43.54 -9.18
CA SER A 71 1.36 -43.45 -9.36
C SER A 71 1.68 -42.31 -10.33
N LEU A 72 2.73 -41.57 -10.02
CA LEU A 72 3.26 -40.52 -10.88
C LEU A 72 4.39 -41.00 -11.79
N ASP A 73 4.67 -42.31 -11.83
CA ASP A 73 5.68 -42.87 -12.72
C ASP A 73 5.35 -42.56 -14.19
N GLY A 74 6.29 -41.93 -14.89
CA GLY A 74 6.11 -41.53 -16.29
C GLY A 74 5.46 -40.15 -16.50
N TYR A 75 5.00 -39.46 -15.46
CA TYR A 75 4.47 -38.09 -15.56
C TYR A 75 5.44 -37.05 -14.98
N GLY A 76 5.52 -35.87 -15.60
CA GLY A 76 6.36 -34.78 -15.09
C GLY A 76 7.85 -35.11 -15.04
N GLU A 77 8.33 -36.01 -15.90
CA GLU A 77 9.76 -36.39 -15.95
C GLU A 77 10.60 -35.36 -16.71
N THR A 78 9.97 -34.49 -17.49
CA THR A 78 10.64 -33.45 -18.29
C THR A 78 9.93 -32.10 -18.15
N ALA A 79 10.66 -31.01 -18.39
CA ALA A 79 10.09 -29.66 -18.36
C ALA A 79 9.10 -29.39 -19.51
N ASP A 80 9.19 -30.16 -20.61
CA ASP A 80 8.31 -30.04 -21.78
C ASP A 80 6.95 -30.74 -21.59
N ASP A 81 6.89 -31.73 -20.69
CA ASP A 81 5.65 -32.42 -20.28
C ASP A 81 5.50 -32.40 -18.74
N PRO A 82 5.28 -31.22 -18.14
CA PRO A 82 5.19 -31.07 -16.70
C PRO A 82 3.80 -31.46 -16.18
N LEU A 83 3.75 -31.91 -14.93
CA LEU A 83 2.49 -32.05 -14.20
C LEU A 83 1.81 -30.69 -14.05
N VAL A 84 0.48 -30.66 -14.09
CA VAL A 84 -0.28 -29.43 -13.81
C VAL A 84 -0.84 -29.52 -12.40
N VAL A 85 -0.45 -28.60 -11.53
CA VAL A 85 -0.97 -28.48 -10.17
C VAL A 85 -1.86 -27.26 -10.12
N GLN A 86 -3.16 -27.51 -10.02
CA GLN A 86 -4.20 -26.49 -9.98
C GLN A 86 -4.49 -26.09 -8.54
N VAL A 87 -4.30 -24.80 -8.26
CA VAL A 87 -4.68 -24.15 -7.01
C VAL A 87 -6.15 -23.74 -7.09
N PRO A 88 -6.99 -24.11 -6.12
CA PRO A 88 -8.42 -23.80 -6.15
C PRO A 88 -8.66 -22.30 -5.95
N ARG A 89 -9.73 -21.78 -6.56
CA ARG A 89 -10.05 -20.35 -6.57
C ARG A 89 -11.53 -20.11 -6.72
N VAL A 90 -12.04 -19.23 -5.86
CA VAL A 90 -13.38 -18.68 -5.95
C VAL A 90 -13.29 -17.17 -5.95
N TRP A 91 -13.84 -16.57 -7.00
CA TRP A 91 -13.93 -15.13 -7.18
C TRP A 91 -15.15 -14.58 -6.45
N TYR A 92 -14.98 -13.43 -5.81
CA TYR A 92 -16.05 -12.69 -5.14
C TYR A 92 -15.88 -11.19 -5.37
N ARG A 93 -16.95 -10.42 -5.13
CA ARG A 93 -16.97 -8.96 -5.12
C ARG A 93 -17.53 -8.52 -3.79
N LEU A 94 -16.86 -7.55 -3.15
CA LEU A 94 -17.40 -6.92 -1.96
C LEU A 94 -18.25 -5.74 -2.40
N MET A 95 -19.49 -5.70 -1.94
CA MET A 95 -20.42 -4.61 -2.17
C MET A 95 -20.82 -3.97 -0.84
N GLU A 96 -21.10 -2.67 -0.88
CA GLU A 96 -21.73 -1.95 0.22
C GLU A 96 -23.16 -2.46 0.44
N VAL A 97 -23.82 -1.96 1.49
CA VAL A 97 -25.20 -2.33 1.88
C VAL A 97 -26.24 -2.18 0.75
N ASP A 98 -25.95 -1.36 -0.27
CA ASP A 98 -26.81 -1.14 -1.42
C ASP A 98 -26.72 -2.25 -2.50
N GLY A 99 -25.77 -3.19 -2.36
CA GLY A 99 -25.59 -4.33 -3.26
C GLY A 99 -25.09 -3.96 -4.67
N ARG A 100 -24.72 -2.68 -4.90
CA ARG A 100 -24.34 -2.16 -6.22
C ARG A 100 -23.03 -1.39 -6.22
N THR A 101 -22.72 -0.74 -5.10
CA THR A 101 -21.48 0.01 -4.93
C THR A 101 -20.38 -0.91 -4.44
N PRO A 102 -19.22 -1.00 -5.12
CA PRO A 102 -18.10 -1.78 -4.64
C PRO A 102 -17.60 -1.29 -3.28
N PHE A 103 -17.60 -2.17 -2.28
CA PHE A 103 -17.05 -1.87 -0.96
C PHE A 103 -15.54 -1.61 -1.09
N ALA A 104 -15.09 -0.47 -0.57
CA ALA A 104 -13.70 -0.02 -0.69
C ALA A 104 -13.14 0.00 -2.14
N GLY A 105 -14.01 0.14 -3.16
CA GLY A 105 -13.61 0.21 -4.57
C GLY A 105 -13.15 -1.13 -5.18
N ILE A 106 -13.43 -2.26 -4.52
CA ILE A 106 -12.95 -3.58 -4.93
C ILE A 106 -13.88 -4.19 -5.97
N ILE A 107 -13.43 -4.29 -7.22
CA ILE A 107 -14.26 -4.78 -8.32
C ILE A 107 -14.45 -6.31 -8.25
N ALA A 108 -13.39 -7.09 -8.04
CA ALA A 108 -13.43 -8.53 -7.80
C ALA A 108 -12.11 -9.00 -7.17
N ASP A 109 -12.17 -9.89 -6.19
CA ASP A 109 -11.04 -10.53 -5.52
C ASP A 109 -11.28 -12.04 -5.38
N ARG A 110 -10.35 -12.80 -4.78
CA ARG A 110 -10.37 -14.27 -4.79
C ARG A 110 -9.90 -14.91 -3.48
N VAL A 111 -10.53 -16.03 -3.11
CA VAL A 111 -10.16 -16.88 -1.98
C VAL A 111 -9.84 -18.31 -2.45
N PRO A 112 -8.91 -19.02 -1.78
CA PRO A 112 -8.48 -20.35 -2.19
C PRO A 112 -9.43 -21.45 -1.68
N LEU A 113 -10.67 -21.47 -2.17
CA LEU A 113 -11.70 -22.44 -1.80
C LEU A 113 -12.03 -23.39 -2.96
N THR A 114 -12.45 -24.62 -2.65
CA THR A 114 -12.86 -25.64 -3.62
C THR A 114 -14.37 -25.60 -3.88
N GLU A 115 -14.84 -26.27 -4.94
CA GLU A 115 -16.27 -26.41 -5.25
C GLU A 115 -17.08 -27.14 -4.16
N GLU A 116 -16.42 -27.88 -3.27
CA GLU A 116 -17.04 -28.64 -2.17
C GLU A 116 -17.24 -27.79 -0.91
N ASN A 117 -16.55 -26.64 -0.81
CA ASN A 117 -16.70 -25.72 0.31
C ASN A 117 -18.10 -25.10 0.34
N THR A 118 -18.53 -24.72 1.54
CA THR A 118 -19.84 -24.11 1.79
C THR A 118 -19.78 -22.59 1.69
N MET A 119 -20.94 -21.94 1.57
CA MET A 119 -21.02 -20.47 1.66
C MET A 119 -20.56 -19.93 3.03
N THR A 120 -20.65 -20.74 4.09
CA THR A 120 -20.06 -20.39 5.39
C THR A 120 -18.53 -20.28 5.30
N ASP A 121 -17.88 -21.25 4.65
CA ASP A 121 -16.43 -21.21 4.42
C ASP A 121 -16.02 -19.98 3.59
N VAL A 122 -16.86 -19.59 2.61
CA VAL A 122 -16.66 -18.36 1.83
C VAL A 122 -16.71 -17.12 2.72
N ARG A 123 -17.70 -17.00 3.61
CA ARG A 123 -17.80 -15.86 4.54
C ARG A 123 -16.59 -15.78 5.44
N ASP A 124 -16.18 -16.89 6.02
CA ASP A 124 -15.06 -16.93 6.96
C ASP A 124 -13.74 -16.60 6.27
N ALA A 125 -13.50 -17.16 5.07
CA ALA A 125 -12.31 -16.87 4.28
C ALA A 125 -12.23 -15.40 3.85
N VAL A 126 -13.35 -14.84 3.39
CA VAL A 126 -13.44 -13.42 3.00
C VAL A 126 -13.30 -12.52 4.21
N PHE A 127 -13.92 -12.86 5.34
CA PHE A 127 -13.78 -12.10 6.57
C PHE A 127 -12.33 -12.09 7.07
N ALA A 128 -11.65 -13.23 7.05
CA ALA A 128 -10.24 -13.33 7.42
C ALA A 128 -9.34 -12.49 6.50
N ALA A 129 -9.57 -12.53 5.18
CA ALA A 129 -8.82 -11.74 4.20
C ALA A 129 -8.95 -10.22 4.44
N TRP A 130 -10.09 -9.77 4.95
CA TRP A 130 -10.42 -8.36 5.14
C TRP A 130 -10.58 -7.96 6.62
N GLN A 131 -10.03 -8.76 7.54
CA GLN A 131 -10.18 -8.55 8.99
C GLN A 131 -9.74 -7.15 9.43
N SER A 132 -8.75 -6.57 8.75
CA SER A 132 -8.26 -5.21 9.01
C SER A 132 -9.28 -4.10 8.67
N LEU A 133 -10.20 -4.36 7.73
CA LEU A 133 -11.29 -3.45 7.38
C LEU A 133 -12.60 -3.76 8.16
N PHE A 134 -12.78 -5.00 8.62
CA PHE A 134 -13.99 -5.48 9.30
C PHE A 134 -13.94 -5.38 10.84
N THR A 135 -13.39 -4.30 11.39
CA THR A 135 -13.06 -4.17 12.83
C THR A 135 -14.23 -4.26 13.82
N ASN A 136 -15.49 -4.26 13.36
CA ASN A 136 -16.69 -4.47 14.21
C ASN A 136 -17.75 -5.37 13.56
N LEU A 137 -17.34 -6.19 12.60
CA LEU A 137 -18.24 -7.13 11.93
C LEU A 137 -17.94 -8.55 12.38
N LYS A 138 -18.93 -9.44 12.26
CA LYS A 138 -18.78 -10.89 12.37
C LYS A 138 -18.96 -11.51 10.98
N PRO A 139 -18.33 -12.65 10.67
CA PRO A 139 -18.51 -13.33 9.39
C PRO A 139 -20.00 -13.59 9.07
N SER A 140 -20.81 -13.89 10.09
CA SER A 140 -22.25 -14.13 9.95
C SER A 140 -23.06 -12.91 9.50
N GLN A 141 -22.49 -11.70 9.57
CA GLN A 141 -23.12 -10.46 9.13
C GLN A 141 -22.89 -10.18 7.64
N LEU A 142 -22.01 -10.93 6.98
CA LEU A 142 -21.84 -10.85 5.52
C LEU A 142 -22.95 -11.64 4.83
N THR A 143 -23.55 -11.05 3.78
CA THR A 143 -24.58 -11.72 2.98
C THR A 143 -24.01 -12.09 1.62
N ILE A 144 -24.17 -13.35 1.20
CA ILE A 144 -23.62 -13.84 -0.09
C ILE A 144 -24.77 -14.07 -1.08
N TYR A 145 -24.56 -13.60 -2.31
CA TYR A 145 -25.42 -13.79 -3.47
C TYR A 145 -24.63 -14.44 -4.60
N GLY A 146 -25.30 -15.27 -5.42
CA GLY A 146 -24.66 -15.97 -6.53
C GLY A 146 -24.22 -15.05 -7.68
N ASN A 147 -24.91 -13.93 -7.87
CA ASN A 147 -24.66 -12.96 -8.92
C ASN A 147 -25.42 -11.64 -8.65
N GLN A 148 -25.29 -10.67 -9.56
CA GLN A 148 -25.95 -9.36 -9.45
C GLN A 148 -27.48 -9.46 -9.49
N ALA A 149 -28.05 -10.32 -10.31
CA ALA A 149 -29.51 -10.48 -10.39
C ALA A 149 -30.10 -11.00 -9.07
N ALA A 150 -29.43 -11.96 -8.42
CA ALA A 150 -29.81 -12.49 -7.12
C ALA A 150 -29.64 -11.44 -6.00
N CYS A 151 -28.62 -10.57 -6.11
CA CYS A 151 -28.44 -9.44 -5.20
C CYS A 151 -29.55 -8.39 -5.36
N ASP A 152 -29.91 -8.05 -6.60
CA ASP A 152 -30.98 -7.10 -6.91
C ASP A 152 -32.38 -7.65 -6.52
N SER A 153 -32.61 -8.95 -6.62
CA SER A 153 -33.84 -9.61 -6.15
C SER A 153 -33.87 -9.87 -4.63
N SER A 154 -32.77 -9.58 -3.92
CA SER A 154 -32.61 -9.87 -2.48
C SER A 154 -32.78 -11.35 -2.13
N GLU A 155 -32.27 -12.24 -2.99
CA GLU A 155 -32.30 -13.70 -2.83
C GLU A 155 -30.91 -14.23 -2.45
N PRO A 156 -30.53 -14.22 -1.15
CA PRO A 156 -29.22 -14.68 -0.72
C PRO A 156 -29.09 -16.20 -0.85
N LEU A 157 -27.85 -16.66 -1.03
CA LEU A 157 -27.54 -18.10 -1.01
C LEU A 157 -27.64 -18.65 0.41
N ASP A 158 -28.10 -19.89 0.52
CA ASP A 158 -28.07 -20.64 1.78
C ASP A 158 -26.62 -20.79 2.26
N VAL A 159 -26.39 -20.51 3.54
CA VAL A 159 -25.08 -20.61 4.20
C VAL A 159 -24.49 -22.02 4.17
N ASN A 160 -25.34 -23.03 4.05
CA ASN A 160 -24.93 -24.44 3.96
C ASN A 160 -24.85 -24.95 2.52
N ALA A 161 -25.22 -24.15 1.52
CA ALA A 161 -25.07 -24.53 0.12
C ALA A 161 -23.58 -24.62 -0.25
N GLN A 162 -23.26 -25.57 -1.13
CA GLN A 162 -21.93 -25.72 -1.69
C GLN A 162 -21.66 -24.67 -2.77
N ILE A 163 -20.38 -24.37 -3.02
CA ILE A 163 -19.95 -23.42 -4.04
C ILE A 163 -20.26 -23.94 -5.45
N GLU A 164 -20.09 -25.24 -5.68
CA GLU A 164 -20.31 -25.91 -6.97
C GLU A 164 -19.60 -25.19 -8.14
N SER A 165 -20.36 -24.48 -8.98
CA SER A 165 -19.87 -23.79 -10.18
C SER A 165 -19.82 -22.26 -10.06
N LEU A 166 -20.14 -21.71 -8.88
CA LEU A 166 -20.18 -20.28 -8.64
C LEU A 166 -18.77 -19.69 -8.44
N GLY A 167 -18.57 -18.45 -8.87
CA GLY A 167 -17.29 -17.75 -8.64
C GLY A 167 -16.10 -18.32 -9.40
N GLN A 168 -16.30 -19.11 -10.48
CA GLN A 168 -15.18 -19.66 -11.27
C GLN A 168 -14.38 -18.59 -12.03
N THR A 169 -14.99 -17.43 -12.31
CA THR A 169 -14.39 -16.34 -13.07
C THR A 169 -14.69 -14.98 -12.42
N PRO A 170 -13.94 -13.91 -12.74
CA PRO A 170 -14.25 -12.55 -12.29
C PRO A 170 -15.65 -12.06 -12.70
N GLN A 171 -16.16 -12.54 -13.85
CA GLN A 171 -17.49 -12.19 -14.37
C GLN A 171 -18.60 -12.94 -13.62
N THR A 172 -18.33 -14.17 -13.17
CA THR A 172 -19.25 -15.01 -12.39
C THR A 172 -18.97 -14.97 -10.89
N ALA A 173 -18.27 -13.92 -10.44
CA ALA A 173 -17.88 -13.73 -9.04
C ALA A 173 -19.11 -13.66 -8.12
N LEU A 174 -19.03 -14.31 -6.96
CA LEU A 174 -20.02 -14.20 -5.90
C LEU A 174 -20.12 -12.73 -5.43
N ILE A 175 -21.31 -12.28 -5.07
CA ILE A 175 -21.48 -10.93 -4.50
C ILE A 175 -21.62 -11.05 -2.99
N ILE A 176 -20.83 -10.30 -2.26
CA ILE A 176 -20.81 -10.31 -0.80
C ILE A 176 -21.10 -8.91 -0.31
N VAL A 177 -22.24 -8.74 0.34
CA VAL A 177 -22.70 -7.44 0.87
C VAL A 177 -22.23 -7.25 2.30
N VAL A 178 -21.61 -6.09 2.55
CA VAL A 178 -21.10 -5.66 3.85
C VAL A 178 -22.11 -4.71 4.51
N PRO A 179 -22.63 -5.00 5.71
CA PRO A 179 -23.61 -4.13 6.36
C PRO A 179 -22.96 -2.87 6.96
N ALA A 180 -23.70 -1.76 6.94
CA ALA A 180 -23.28 -0.50 7.54
C ALA A 180 -23.11 -0.64 9.07
N SER A 181 -21.93 -0.27 9.59
CA SER A 181 -21.65 -0.33 11.03
C SER A 181 -22.41 0.76 11.79
N VAL A 182 -23.37 0.37 12.63
CA VAL A 182 -24.12 1.28 13.53
C VAL A 182 -23.18 1.78 14.64
N ARG A 183 -22.69 3.02 14.54
CA ARG A 183 -22.01 3.69 15.66
C ARG A 183 -23.06 4.11 16.70
N VAL A 184 -23.10 3.41 17.84
CA VAL A 184 -23.90 3.79 19.01
C VAL A 184 -23.34 5.10 19.58
N ARG A 185 -24.11 6.19 19.55
CA ARG A 185 -23.87 7.44 20.28
C ARG A 185 -24.58 7.37 21.64
N SER A 186 -23.83 7.57 22.72
CA SER A 186 -24.35 8.00 24.04
C SER A 186 -23.33 9.01 24.57
N ARG A 187 -23.52 10.32 24.42
CA ARG A 187 -24.34 11.24 25.24
C ARG A 187 -23.87 11.30 26.70
N GLU A 188 -22.99 12.25 26.99
CA GLU A 188 -22.88 12.87 28.32
C GLU A 188 -23.36 14.31 28.21
N GLU A 189 -24.36 14.62 29.04
CA GLU A 189 -24.84 15.96 29.34
C GLU A 189 -23.94 16.60 30.40
N SER A 190 -23.64 17.88 30.26
CA SER A 190 -23.72 18.80 31.41
C SER A 190 -24.02 20.21 30.93
N LYS A 191 -24.86 20.87 31.71
CA LYS A 191 -25.50 22.16 31.52
C LYS A 191 -24.88 23.16 32.51
N ASP A 192 -25.02 24.44 32.15
CA ASP A 192 -24.99 25.64 33.01
C ASP A 192 -23.61 26.11 33.52
N GLU A 193 -23.25 27.40 33.58
CA GLU A 193 -23.77 28.69 33.09
C GLU A 193 -22.69 29.75 33.43
N VAL A 194 -22.88 30.98 32.91
CA VAL A 194 -22.33 32.29 33.34
C VAL A 194 -20.93 32.68 32.85
N GLY A 195 -20.92 33.82 32.14
CA GLY A 195 -19.75 34.42 31.51
C GLY A 195 -18.92 35.34 32.41
N VAL A 196 -17.75 35.70 31.87
CA VAL A 196 -16.96 36.88 32.22
C VAL A 196 -16.33 37.39 30.93
N ASP A 197 -16.49 38.69 30.70
CA ASP A 197 -15.83 39.48 29.65
C ASP A 197 -14.31 39.30 29.69
N GLU A 198 -13.73 38.83 28.57
CA GLU A 198 -12.32 39.11 28.25
C GLU A 198 -12.16 39.49 26.77
N VAL A 199 -11.75 40.75 26.60
CA VAL A 199 -11.13 41.45 25.48
C VAL A 199 -10.75 40.58 24.27
N PRO A 200 -11.10 40.95 23.01
CA PRO A 200 -10.77 40.16 21.85
C PRO A 200 -9.26 40.25 21.58
N ALA A 201 -8.52 39.22 21.99
CA ALA A 201 -7.23 38.92 21.40
C ALA A 201 -7.45 38.78 19.89
N LYS A 202 -6.82 39.66 19.12
CA LYS A 202 -6.82 39.65 17.65
C LYS A 202 -6.48 38.24 17.19
N ARG A 203 -7.50 37.47 16.81
CA ARG A 203 -7.32 36.28 15.98
C ARG A 203 -6.74 36.78 14.67
N HIS A 204 -5.43 36.70 14.54
CA HIS A 204 -4.77 36.81 13.26
C HIS A 204 -5.45 35.79 12.34
N LYS A 205 -6.19 36.29 11.35
CA LYS A 205 -6.52 35.49 10.18
C LYS A 205 -5.17 35.01 9.62
N PRO A 206 -4.96 33.71 9.40
CA PRO A 206 -3.76 33.26 8.72
C PRO A 206 -3.77 33.93 7.35
N THR A 207 -2.75 34.74 7.08
CA THR A 207 -2.42 35.21 5.74
C THR A 207 -2.23 33.95 4.89
N GLN A 208 -3.13 33.74 3.94
CA GLN A 208 -3.08 32.59 3.06
C GLN A 208 -1.85 32.73 2.17
N TRP A 209 -0.82 31.92 2.42
CA TRP A 209 0.38 31.87 1.60
C TRP A 209 0.00 31.56 0.15
N GLU A 210 0.55 32.32 -0.80
CA GLU A 210 0.26 32.14 -2.23
C GLU A 210 1.36 31.31 -2.88
N TRP A 211 0.99 30.10 -3.31
CA TRP A 211 1.89 29.19 -4.03
C TRP A 211 1.92 29.50 -5.52
N LYS A 212 3.10 29.37 -6.14
CA LYS A 212 3.19 29.39 -7.61
C LYS A 212 2.51 28.15 -8.18
N GLU A 213 1.90 28.28 -9.36
CA GLU A 213 1.34 27.13 -10.07
C GLU A 213 2.44 26.10 -10.35
N GLU A 214 2.16 24.83 -10.05
CA GLU A 214 3.06 23.72 -10.32
C GLU A 214 2.96 23.37 -11.82
N ASP A 215 4.04 23.60 -12.56
CA ASP A 215 4.09 23.26 -13.99
C ASP A 215 3.98 21.73 -14.19
N PRO A 216 3.15 21.26 -15.14
CA PRO A 216 3.11 19.85 -15.48
C PRO A 216 4.46 19.35 -15.98
N VAL A 217 4.95 18.23 -15.44
CA VAL A 217 6.14 17.55 -15.98
C VAL A 217 5.81 16.84 -17.32
N TYR A 218 4.54 16.83 -17.72
CA TYR A 218 4.05 16.31 -18.99
C TYR A 218 4.41 17.24 -20.16
N SER A 219 5.62 17.11 -20.67
CA SER A 219 5.85 17.40 -22.10
C SER A 219 6.67 16.28 -22.72
N VAL A 220 6.21 15.78 -23.88
CA VAL A 220 7.04 14.98 -24.77
C VAL A 220 8.02 15.95 -25.44
N MET A 221 9.05 16.37 -24.70
CA MET A 221 10.20 17.08 -25.26
C MET A 221 11.31 16.06 -25.50
N GLY A 222 11.68 15.85 -26.76
CA GLY A 222 12.84 15.04 -27.13
C GLY A 222 12.71 13.52 -26.94
N ASN A 223 11.55 12.93 -27.25
CA ASN A 223 11.33 11.46 -27.24
C ASN A 223 11.55 10.76 -25.89
N ARG A 224 11.25 11.40 -24.76
CA ARG A 224 11.33 10.77 -23.43
C ARG A 224 9.95 10.71 -22.75
N LEU A 225 9.47 9.50 -22.48
CA LEU A 225 8.25 9.19 -21.69
C LEU A 225 8.68 8.88 -20.26
N PHE A 226 8.24 9.65 -19.25
CA PHE A 226 8.67 9.46 -17.86
C PHE A 226 7.58 9.26 -16.81
N PHE A 227 6.30 9.24 -17.17
CA PHE A 227 5.25 8.86 -16.23
C PHE A 227 4.24 7.92 -16.90
N VAL A 228 4.39 6.62 -16.61
CA VAL A 228 3.45 5.56 -16.99
C VAL A 228 2.49 5.39 -15.82
N ASP A 229 1.19 5.29 -16.08
CA ASP A 229 0.12 5.09 -15.09
C ASP A 229 0.58 4.30 -13.84
N ARG A 230 0.64 5.01 -12.70
CA ARG A 230 1.11 4.51 -11.40
C ARG A 230 -0.03 4.42 -10.39
N ASP A 231 -1.29 4.31 -10.82
CA ASP A 231 -2.45 4.37 -9.93
C ASP A 231 -2.33 3.43 -8.72
N ARG A 232 -1.76 2.22 -8.89
CA ARG A 232 -1.46 1.31 -7.78
C ARG A 232 -0.45 1.89 -6.77
N ALA A 233 0.63 2.51 -7.23
CA ALA A 233 1.63 3.12 -6.34
C ALA A 233 1.09 4.39 -5.68
N THR A 234 0.26 5.17 -6.39
CA THR A 234 -0.48 6.31 -5.85
C THR A 234 -1.41 5.87 -4.72
N GLN A 235 -2.20 4.81 -4.92
CA GLN A 235 -3.07 4.23 -3.90
C GLN A 235 -2.30 3.68 -2.70
N GLN A 236 -1.17 3.01 -2.94
CA GLN A 236 -0.29 2.53 -1.85
C GLN A 236 0.26 3.70 -1.02
N LEU A 237 0.74 4.76 -1.69
CA LEU A 237 1.24 5.96 -1.00
C LEU A 237 0.14 6.64 -0.20
N LEU A 238 -1.04 6.80 -0.79
CA LEU A 238 -2.22 7.36 -0.12
C LEU A 238 -2.61 6.52 1.11
N GLY A 239 -2.58 5.20 1.00
CA GLY A 239 -2.86 4.29 2.13
C GLY A 239 -1.85 4.45 3.27
N PHE A 240 -0.57 4.59 2.96
CA PHE A 240 0.47 4.84 3.97
C PHE A 240 0.30 6.22 4.64
N HIS A 241 0.04 7.26 3.85
CA HIS A 241 -0.22 8.60 4.36
C HIS A 241 -1.48 8.66 5.23
N LYS A 242 -2.57 7.99 4.82
CA LYS A 242 -3.81 7.90 5.60
C LYS A 242 -3.56 7.24 6.95
N SER A 243 -2.83 6.11 6.95
CA SER A 243 -2.50 5.41 8.19
C SER A 243 -1.68 6.28 9.15
N ASN A 244 -0.67 7.01 8.63
CA ASN A 244 0.11 7.94 9.45
C ASN A 244 -0.74 9.13 9.95
N TYR A 245 -1.60 9.69 9.09
CA TYR A 245 -2.50 10.79 9.42
C TYR A 245 -3.48 10.43 10.55
N ASP A 246 -4.14 9.28 10.43
CA ASP A 246 -5.10 8.79 11.43
C ASP A 246 -4.41 8.59 12.79
N ARG A 247 -3.16 8.12 12.79
CA ARG A 247 -2.35 7.96 14.02
C ARG A 247 -1.99 9.30 14.65
N ALA A 248 -1.51 10.24 13.84
CA ALA A 248 -1.15 11.58 14.29
C ALA A 248 -2.36 12.31 14.89
N THR A 249 -3.54 12.15 14.29
CA THR A 249 -4.77 12.85 14.68
C THR A 249 -5.43 12.23 15.91
N ASN A 250 -5.46 10.90 16.02
CA ASN A 250 -6.13 10.21 17.13
C ASN A 250 -5.29 10.14 18.44
N GLY A 251 -4.12 10.77 18.49
CA GLY A 251 -3.22 10.75 19.66
C GLY A 251 -2.70 9.35 20.01
N GLY A 252 -2.87 8.39 19.10
CA GLY A 252 -2.46 7.00 19.28
C GLY A 252 -0.95 6.89 19.13
N GLY A 253 -0.21 7.03 20.24
CA GLY A 253 1.23 6.79 20.33
C GLY A 253 1.67 5.33 20.10
N GLY A 254 0.88 4.55 19.37
CA GLY A 254 1.15 3.15 19.06
C GLY A 254 2.21 3.00 17.96
N GLY A 255 3.04 1.96 18.09
CA GLY A 255 4.02 1.57 17.08
C GLY A 255 3.41 1.24 15.71
N ASN A 256 4.25 1.17 14.67
CA ASN A 256 4.00 0.89 13.25
C ASN A 256 3.82 2.13 12.34
N TRP A 257 4.64 3.16 12.53
CA TRP A 257 4.76 4.26 11.57
C TRP A 257 5.37 3.78 10.25
N VAL A 258 4.89 4.28 9.12
CA VAL A 258 5.38 3.86 7.80
C VAL A 258 6.11 5.00 7.09
N ALA A 259 7.38 4.80 6.76
CA ALA A 259 8.10 5.63 5.81
C ALA A 259 7.99 5.02 4.40
N PRO A 260 7.28 5.68 3.47
CA PRO A 260 7.17 5.21 2.09
C PRO A 260 8.47 5.43 1.34
N LEU A 261 8.94 4.38 0.68
CA LEU A 261 10.15 4.35 -0.14
C LEU A 261 9.80 3.97 -1.58
N VAL A 262 10.31 4.70 -2.55
CA VAL A 262 10.26 4.36 -3.97
C VAL A 262 11.65 3.94 -4.44
N ASP A 263 11.84 2.66 -4.79
CA ASP A 263 13.17 2.09 -5.08
C ASP A 263 13.34 1.28 -6.40
N HIS A 264 14.58 1.36 -6.89
CA HIS A 264 15.47 0.50 -7.71
C HIS A 264 15.30 0.16 -9.19
N VAL A 265 14.36 0.72 -9.97
CA VAL A 265 14.42 0.51 -11.44
C VAL A 265 14.79 1.81 -12.16
N PHE A 266 15.83 1.72 -13.00
CA PHE A 266 16.31 2.81 -13.84
C PHE A 266 15.22 3.18 -14.87
N GLY A 267 15.03 4.48 -15.13
CA GLY A 267 14.06 4.96 -16.11
C GLY A 267 12.60 4.99 -15.67
N LEU A 268 12.27 4.74 -14.39
CA LEU A 268 10.88 4.71 -13.91
C LEU A 268 10.21 6.05 -13.60
N GLY A 269 10.92 7.17 -13.71
CA GLY A 269 10.40 8.50 -13.35
C GLY A 269 10.11 8.65 -11.86
N LYS A 270 11.09 8.33 -10.99
CA LYS A 270 10.91 8.34 -9.52
C LYS A 270 10.71 9.75 -8.98
N SER A 271 11.59 10.67 -9.35
CA SER A 271 11.43 12.10 -9.10
C SER A 271 10.10 12.57 -9.69
N THR A 272 9.81 12.22 -10.95
CA THR A 272 8.53 12.54 -11.60
C THR A 272 7.31 12.02 -10.84
N PHE A 273 7.37 10.84 -10.20
CA PHE A 273 6.27 10.32 -9.40
C PHE A 273 6.00 11.15 -8.14
N GLY A 274 7.06 11.63 -7.46
CA GLY A 274 6.89 12.58 -6.37
C GLY A 274 6.21 13.87 -6.83
N TRP A 275 6.61 14.41 -7.99
CA TRP A 275 6.08 15.66 -8.51
C TRP A 275 4.62 15.53 -8.99
N GLU A 276 4.24 14.35 -9.49
CA GLU A 276 2.91 14.11 -10.05
C GLU A 276 1.92 13.54 -9.04
N TYR A 277 2.34 13.14 -7.84
CA TYR A 277 1.48 12.48 -6.86
C TYR A 277 0.26 13.34 -6.48
N ILE A 278 0.51 14.56 -5.99
CA ILE A 278 -0.57 15.48 -5.58
C ILE A 278 -1.44 15.86 -6.78
N ARG A 279 -0.82 16.16 -7.91
CA ARG A 279 -1.55 16.54 -9.14
C ARG A 279 -2.46 15.41 -9.65
N ARG A 280 -1.96 14.17 -9.67
CA ARG A 280 -2.75 12.99 -10.06
C ARG A 280 -3.89 12.75 -9.08
N TYR A 281 -3.62 12.94 -7.78
CA TYR A 281 -4.66 12.87 -6.77
C TYR A 281 -5.75 13.94 -6.98
N ASN A 282 -5.36 15.18 -7.32
CA ASN A 282 -6.30 16.27 -7.60
C ASN A 282 -7.21 15.95 -8.80
N GLN A 283 -6.68 15.30 -9.84
CA GLN A 283 -7.49 14.81 -10.97
C GLN A 283 -8.54 13.78 -10.53
N ILE A 284 -8.16 12.82 -9.69
CA ILE A 284 -9.09 11.83 -9.13
C ILE A 284 -10.14 12.52 -8.24
N TRP A 285 -9.73 13.52 -7.46
CA TRP A 285 -10.63 14.31 -6.63
C TRP A 285 -11.65 15.10 -7.46
N ASP A 286 -11.27 15.62 -8.61
CA ASP A 286 -12.20 16.36 -9.47
C ASP A 286 -13.33 15.46 -10.01
N GLU A 287 -13.07 14.15 -10.15
CA GLU A 287 -14.06 13.13 -10.51
C GLU A 287 -15.05 12.82 -9.36
N PHE A 288 -14.75 13.21 -8.12
CA PHE A 288 -15.67 13.00 -6.99
C PHE A 288 -16.93 13.86 -7.15
N SER A 289 -18.06 13.31 -6.74
CA SER A 289 -19.31 14.05 -6.61
C SER A 289 -19.20 15.14 -5.53
N GLU A 290 -20.02 16.19 -5.65
CA GLU A 290 -20.08 17.26 -4.64
C GLU A 290 -20.42 16.74 -3.24
N MET A 291 -21.17 15.64 -3.15
CA MET A 291 -21.49 15.01 -1.88
C MET A 291 -20.25 14.33 -1.25
N GLU A 292 -19.41 13.68 -2.05
CA GLU A 292 -18.16 13.07 -1.62
C GLU A 292 -17.14 14.13 -1.19
N LYS A 293 -17.00 15.20 -1.99
CA LYS A 293 -16.14 16.35 -1.66
C LYS A 293 -16.54 16.99 -0.33
N LYS A 294 -17.84 17.17 -0.10
CA LYS A 294 -18.37 17.73 1.14
C LYS A 294 -18.18 16.80 2.35
N LYS A 295 -18.22 15.48 2.15
CA LYS A 295 -17.99 14.50 3.22
C LYS A 295 -16.52 14.48 3.68
N GLU A 296 -15.60 14.74 2.75
CA GLU A 296 -14.17 14.82 3.00
C GLU A 296 -13.68 16.24 3.31
N GLU A 297 -14.58 17.22 3.48
CA GLU A 297 -14.21 18.60 3.81
C GLU A 297 -13.44 18.66 5.14
N ASN A 298 -12.20 19.17 5.10
CA ASN A 298 -11.23 19.12 6.20
C ASN A 298 -10.82 17.70 6.65
N GLY A 299 -11.15 16.69 5.87
CA GLY A 299 -10.70 15.31 6.03
C GLY A 299 -9.29 15.09 5.47
N PHE A 300 -8.77 13.87 5.66
CA PHE A 300 -7.44 13.47 5.17
C PHE A 300 -7.28 13.76 3.67
N LEU A 301 -8.29 13.40 2.89
CA LEU A 301 -8.25 13.53 1.43
C LEU A 301 -8.22 15.00 0.97
N ASP A 302 -9.00 15.87 1.63
CA ASP A 302 -8.96 17.32 1.37
C ASP A 302 -7.61 17.95 1.81
N ILE A 303 -6.98 17.45 2.88
CA ILE A 303 -5.65 17.89 3.29
C ILE A 303 -4.59 17.48 2.26
N VAL A 304 -4.61 16.24 1.78
CA VAL A 304 -3.67 15.77 0.72
C VAL A 304 -3.84 16.60 -0.55
N ARG A 305 -5.09 16.90 -0.95
CA ARG A 305 -5.39 17.76 -2.11
C ARG A 305 -4.75 19.14 -2.03
N LYS A 306 -4.71 19.69 -0.82
CA LYS A 306 -4.17 21.02 -0.52
C LYS A 306 -2.65 21.02 -0.30
N CYS A 307 -2.01 19.86 -0.37
CA CYS A 307 -0.56 19.79 -0.17
C CYS A 307 0.19 20.46 -1.30
N HIS A 308 1.31 21.10 -0.97
CA HIS A 308 2.29 21.55 -1.95
C HIS A 308 3.51 20.65 -1.95
N THR A 309 4.03 20.37 -3.14
CA THR A 309 5.15 19.44 -3.30
C THR A 309 6.47 20.17 -3.18
N ILE A 310 7.27 19.82 -2.18
CA ILE A 310 8.65 20.29 -2.01
C ILE A 310 9.58 19.11 -2.25
N THR A 311 10.55 19.27 -3.15
CA THR A 311 11.58 18.26 -3.40
C THR A 311 12.90 18.69 -2.79
N LEU A 312 13.51 17.80 -2.01
CA LEU A 312 14.78 18.02 -1.33
C LEU A 312 15.77 16.95 -1.75
N GLN A 313 17.02 17.36 -1.97
CA GLN A 313 18.15 16.47 -2.18
C GLN A 313 19.20 16.72 -1.10
N PHE A 314 19.87 15.65 -0.69
CA PHE A 314 20.89 15.68 0.35
C PHE A 314 22.15 14.95 -0.11
N THR A 315 23.27 15.39 0.44
CA THR A 315 24.62 14.88 0.24
C THR A 315 25.14 14.33 1.57
N GLU A 316 26.28 13.64 1.53
CA GLU A 316 26.94 13.10 2.73
C GLU A 316 27.18 14.20 3.78
N ASP A 317 27.60 15.39 3.32
CA ASP A 317 27.85 16.54 4.17
C ASP A 317 26.60 17.02 4.91
N ASP A 318 25.39 16.69 4.44
CA ASP A 318 24.17 17.10 5.13
C ASP A 318 23.90 16.23 6.37
N PHE A 319 24.31 14.95 6.37
CA PHE A 319 23.90 13.95 7.38
C PHE A 319 25.04 13.34 8.18
N LEU A 320 26.24 13.27 7.63
CA LEU A 320 27.39 12.60 8.24
C LEU A 320 28.34 13.63 8.88
N ASN A 321 28.96 13.27 10.00
CA ASN A 321 30.04 14.07 10.61
C ASN A 321 31.41 13.71 9.98
N ASP A 322 32.48 14.32 10.48
CA ASP A 322 33.84 14.10 9.97
C ASP A 322 34.33 12.65 10.14
N ASP A 323 33.78 11.91 11.11
CA ASP A 323 34.01 10.47 11.31
C ASP A 323 33.08 9.60 10.45
N LEU A 324 32.37 10.22 9.51
CA LEU A 324 31.30 9.67 8.68
C LEU A 324 30.08 9.18 9.47
N GLU A 325 30.02 9.30 10.79
CA GLU A 325 28.88 8.87 11.60
C GLU A 325 27.63 9.74 11.40
N PHE A 326 26.45 9.11 11.55
CA PHE A 326 25.19 9.83 11.38
C PHE A 326 24.96 10.86 12.50
N ASP A 327 24.95 12.15 12.14
CA ASP A 327 24.65 13.24 13.07
C ASP A 327 23.22 13.74 12.89
N GLY A 328 22.33 13.32 13.79
CA GLY A 328 20.93 13.75 13.78
C GLY A 328 20.73 15.25 14.02
N ARG A 329 21.65 15.97 14.66
CA ARG A 329 21.55 17.43 14.80
C ARG A 329 21.90 18.12 13.48
N LYS A 330 22.96 17.63 12.82
CA LYS A 330 23.35 18.08 11.48
C LYS A 330 22.22 17.83 10.49
N ALA A 331 21.71 16.59 10.42
CA ALA A 331 20.62 16.22 9.52
C ALA A 331 19.32 17.02 9.75
N ALA A 332 18.96 17.29 11.01
CA ALA A 332 17.78 18.11 11.31
C ALA A 332 17.96 19.57 10.87
N ARG A 333 19.17 20.12 11.03
CA ARG A 333 19.51 21.47 10.56
C ARG A 333 19.47 21.51 9.03
N SER A 334 20.15 20.59 8.37
CA SER A 334 20.20 20.50 6.91
C SER A 334 18.81 20.36 6.31
N LEU A 335 17.90 19.59 6.94
CA LEU A 335 16.50 19.50 6.49
C LEU A 335 15.81 20.87 6.47
N VAL A 336 15.93 21.65 7.54
CA VAL A 336 15.32 22.98 7.64
C VAL A 336 15.99 23.96 6.66
N GLU A 337 17.32 23.93 6.55
CA GLU A 337 18.09 24.78 5.64
C GLU A 337 17.76 24.50 4.17
N ARG A 338 17.59 23.23 3.78
CA ARG A 338 17.20 22.85 2.41
C ARG A 338 15.77 23.30 2.09
N ILE A 339 14.86 23.23 3.04
CA ILE A 339 13.50 23.78 2.88
C ILE A 339 13.55 25.31 2.74
N GLY A 340 14.34 25.99 3.58
CA GLY A 340 14.57 27.44 3.46
C GLY A 340 15.16 27.83 2.11
N SER A 341 16.13 27.05 1.62
CA SER A 341 16.75 27.25 0.30
C SER A 341 15.72 27.09 -0.81
N TYR A 342 14.86 26.06 -0.76
CA TYR A 342 13.76 25.89 -1.71
C TYR A 342 12.84 27.12 -1.77
N PHE A 343 12.42 27.64 -0.61
CA PHE A 343 11.59 28.85 -0.58
C PHE A 343 12.34 30.07 -1.13
N SER A 344 13.62 30.21 -0.79
CA SER A 344 14.46 31.33 -1.27
C SER A 344 14.65 31.28 -2.79
N GLU A 345 14.86 30.09 -3.34
CA GLU A 345 15.04 29.88 -4.79
C GLU A 345 13.76 30.20 -5.58
N ILE A 346 12.60 29.78 -5.06
CA ILE A 346 11.33 29.93 -5.77
C ILE A 346 10.68 31.29 -5.51
N TYR A 347 10.76 31.82 -4.29
CA TYR A 347 10.03 33.00 -3.84
C TYR A 347 10.92 34.20 -3.50
N GLY A 348 12.24 34.07 -3.62
CA GLY A 348 13.21 35.15 -3.33
C GLY A 348 13.19 35.52 -1.85
N ASP A 349 13.06 36.83 -1.57
CA ASP A 349 13.06 37.37 -0.20
C ASP A 349 11.76 37.05 0.58
N ASN A 350 10.72 36.54 -0.09
CA ASN A 350 9.47 36.16 0.57
C ASN A 350 9.58 34.75 1.15
N ILE A 351 10.22 34.63 2.31
CA ILE A 351 10.42 33.37 3.05
C ILE A 351 9.39 33.29 4.19
N PRO A 352 8.78 32.11 4.44
CA PRO A 352 7.89 31.92 5.59
C PRO A 352 8.54 32.31 6.92
N GLN A 353 7.81 32.98 7.80
CA GLN A 353 8.27 33.40 9.13
C GLN A 353 8.73 32.21 9.98
N ALA A 354 8.10 31.05 9.79
CA ALA A 354 8.52 29.81 10.45
C ALA A 354 9.98 29.41 10.14
N LEU A 355 10.54 29.86 9.02
CA LEU A 355 11.91 29.60 8.58
C LEU A 355 12.87 30.76 8.87
N ASP A 356 12.41 31.82 9.54
CA ASP A 356 13.29 32.90 9.99
C ASP A 356 14.40 32.34 10.91
N PRO A 357 15.67 32.74 10.74
CA PRO A 357 16.78 32.28 11.58
C PRO A 357 16.54 32.41 13.09
N ASN A 358 15.82 33.47 13.51
CA ASN A 358 15.44 33.69 14.91
C ASN A 358 14.33 32.73 15.37
N ALA A 359 13.42 32.32 14.48
CA ALA A 359 12.39 31.33 14.79
C ALA A 359 13.00 29.92 14.91
N ILE A 360 14.00 29.61 14.09
CA ILE A 360 14.71 28.32 14.10
C ILE A 360 15.52 28.14 15.39
N SER A 361 16.17 29.21 15.90
CA SER A 361 17.02 29.10 17.09
C SER A 361 16.26 28.77 18.38
N HIS A 362 14.97 29.07 18.45
CA HIS A 362 14.13 28.87 19.64
C HIS A 362 13.28 27.60 19.59
N ASN A 363 13.07 27.02 18.41
CA ASN A 363 12.19 25.88 18.21
C ASN A 363 12.95 24.59 17.87
N ARG A 364 12.46 23.45 18.38
CA ARG A 364 12.89 22.14 17.84
C ARG A 364 12.46 22.04 16.38
N PHE A 365 13.22 21.37 15.53
CA PHE A 365 12.93 21.25 14.09
C PHE A 365 11.50 20.75 13.77
N VAL A 366 10.93 19.87 14.60
CA VAL A 366 9.52 19.44 14.48
C VAL A 366 8.55 20.61 14.67
N GLY A 367 8.82 21.50 15.63
CA GLY A 367 8.05 22.71 15.87
C GLY A 367 8.19 23.75 14.75
N VAL A 368 9.39 23.86 14.17
CA VAL A 368 9.64 24.68 12.97
C VAL A 368 8.76 24.19 11.81
N LEU A 369 8.83 22.90 11.48
CA LEU A 369 8.06 22.35 10.35
C LEU A 369 6.55 22.32 10.59
N ARG A 370 6.10 22.18 11.84
CA ARG A 370 4.69 22.36 12.21
C ARG A 370 4.24 23.80 11.98
N SER A 371 5.05 24.77 12.41
CA SER A 371 4.75 26.19 12.23
C SER A 371 4.73 26.57 10.76
N LEU A 372 5.67 26.02 9.99
CA LEU A 372 5.70 26.16 8.54
C LEU A 372 4.41 25.64 7.93
N ALA A 373 4.00 24.39 8.21
CA ALA A 373 2.77 23.83 7.65
C ALA A 373 1.48 24.57 8.07
N MET A 374 1.49 25.29 9.20
CA MET A 374 0.39 26.17 9.59
C MET A 374 0.39 27.49 8.80
N GLU A 375 1.57 27.99 8.44
CA GLU A 375 1.75 29.23 7.69
C GLU A 375 1.50 29.04 6.20
N VAL A 376 2.11 28.02 5.59
CA VAL A 376 2.09 27.80 4.15
C VAL A 376 1.06 26.76 3.68
N GLY A 377 0.34 26.14 4.62
CA GLY A 377 -0.55 25.01 4.34
C GLY A 377 0.16 23.66 4.40
N PRO A 378 -0.58 22.55 4.18
CA PRO A 378 -0.01 21.22 4.30
C PRO A 378 1.06 20.98 3.22
N LEU A 379 2.05 20.15 3.54
CA LEU A 379 3.23 19.94 2.70
C LEU A 379 3.42 18.46 2.38
N PHE A 380 3.76 18.19 1.14
CA PHE A 380 4.27 16.92 0.68
C PHE A 380 5.76 17.05 0.36
N ILE A 381 6.60 16.44 1.18
CA ILE A 381 8.07 16.54 1.09
C ILE A 381 8.62 15.28 0.45
N VAL A 382 9.16 15.43 -0.76
CA VAL A 382 9.87 14.39 -1.49
C VAL A 382 11.34 14.50 -1.18
N ILE A 383 11.91 13.49 -0.52
CA ILE A 383 13.35 13.39 -0.31
C ILE A 383 13.90 12.56 -1.45
N ASP A 384 14.42 13.23 -2.47
CA ASP A 384 14.89 12.62 -3.70
C ASP A 384 16.37 12.27 -3.64
N GLU A 385 16.75 11.25 -4.41
CA GLU A 385 18.10 10.67 -4.44
C GLU A 385 18.74 10.46 -3.06
N ILE A 386 17.96 9.94 -2.10
CA ILE A 386 18.40 9.72 -0.70
C ILE A 386 19.69 8.89 -0.57
N GLY A 387 20.03 8.10 -1.59
CA GLY A 387 21.27 7.34 -1.66
C GLY A 387 22.51 8.21 -1.57
N LEU A 388 22.49 9.41 -2.18
CA LEU A 388 23.60 10.37 -2.21
C LEU A 388 23.99 10.86 -0.81
N ALA A 389 23.03 10.90 0.11
CA ALA A 389 23.28 11.34 1.48
C ALA A 389 24.06 10.31 2.32
N PHE A 390 24.25 9.10 1.78
CA PHE A 390 24.95 7.99 2.42
C PHE A 390 25.95 7.34 1.46
N ASP A 391 26.42 8.05 0.42
CA ASP A 391 27.27 7.44 -0.61
C ASP A 391 28.74 7.26 -0.19
N ALA A 392 29.08 7.64 1.05
CA ALA A 392 30.42 7.53 1.63
C ALA A 392 31.02 6.14 1.43
N ASP A 393 32.34 6.03 1.25
CA ASP A 393 33.01 4.76 0.97
C ASP A 393 32.98 3.79 2.16
N LEU A 394 31.85 3.10 2.31
CA LEU A 394 31.48 2.31 3.47
C LEU A 394 30.64 1.10 3.08
N PRO A 395 30.66 0.03 3.89
CA PRO A 395 29.82 -1.14 3.66
C PRO A 395 28.33 -0.79 3.68
N ASP A 396 27.55 -1.43 2.80
CA ASP A 396 26.09 -1.27 2.72
C ASP A 396 25.37 -1.53 4.04
N THR A 397 25.92 -2.39 4.90
CA THR A 397 25.38 -2.64 6.24
C THR A 397 25.42 -1.39 7.11
N ILE A 398 26.53 -0.64 7.07
CA ILE A 398 26.72 0.62 7.80
C ILE A 398 25.86 1.72 7.17
N LYS A 399 25.86 1.85 5.84
CA LYS A 399 24.98 2.79 5.12
C LYS A 399 23.51 2.59 5.49
N ARG A 400 23.05 1.33 5.50
CA ARG A 400 21.69 0.96 5.93
C ARG A 400 21.42 1.36 7.38
N GLU A 401 22.34 1.10 8.30
CA GLU A 401 22.15 1.43 9.72
C GLU A 401 22.02 2.95 9.92
N ARG A 402 22.84 3.73 9.24
CA ARG A 402 22.80 5.20 9.25
C ARG A 402 21.53 5.75 8.60
N PHE A 403 21.10 5.19 7.48
CA PHE A 403 19.79 5.51 6.89
C PHE A 403 18.64 5.19 7.87
N MET A 404 18.67 4.06 8.56
CA MET A 404 17.67 3.74 9.56
C MET A 404 17.74 4.68 10.78
N ALA A 405 18.92 5.20 11.12
CA ALA A 405 19.07 6.23 12.13
C ALA A 405 18.44 7.56 11.69
N PHE A 406 18.63 7.96 10.43
CA PHE A 406 17.93 9.11 9.82
C PHE A 406 16.41 8.97 9.91
N CYS A 407 15.88 7.85 9.44
CA CYS A 407 14.46 7.54 9.52
C CYS A 407 13.89 7.66 10.94
N ARG A 408 14.60 7.13 11.95
CA ARG A 408 14.14 7.17 13.36
C ARG A 408 14.30 8.53 14.03
N ARG A 409 15.40 9.24 13.75
CA ARG A 409 15.75 10.49 14.46
C ARG A 409 15.17 11.72 13.79
N ILE A 410 14.91 11.66 12.48
CA ILE A 410 14.46 12.80 11.68
C ILE A 410 13.02 12.61 11.22
N LEU A 411 12.70 11.53 10.49
CA LEU A 411 11.36 11.36 9.89
C LEU A 411 10.29 10.96 10.89
N LEU A 412 10.57 9.98 11.74
CA LEU A 412 9.60 9.45 12.70
C LEU A 412 8.99 10.55 13.60
N PRO A 413 9.76 11.50 14.17
CA PRO A 413 9.17 12.62 14.91
C PRO A 413 8.24 13.51 14.07
N LEU A 414 8.52 13.66 12.78
CA LEU A 414 7.75 14.52 11.87
C LEU A 414 6.42 13.90 11.45
N PHE A 415 6.28 12.57 11.47
CA PHE A 415 5.00 11.91 11.22
C PHE A 415 3.92 12.22 12.26
N SER A 416 4.30 12.77 13.42
CA SER A 416 3.33 13.30 14.39
C SER A 416 2.67 14.62 13.96
N VAL A 417 3.13 15.24 12.88
CA VAL A 417 2.52 16.44 12.30
C VAL A 417 1.59 15.99 11.17
N ASN A 418 0.28 16.04 11.42
CA ASN A 418 -0.75 15.50 10.51
C ASN A 418 -0.95 16.30 9.20
N THR A 419 -0.22 17.39 9.02
CA THR A 419 -0.19 18.20 7.78
C THR A 419 1.12 18.05 7.01
N LEU A 420 2.01 17.15 7.44
CA LEU A 420 3.25 16.82 6.75
C LEU A 420 3.22 15.39 6.22
N PHE A 421 3.48 15.25 4.92
CA PHE A 421 3.57 13.97 4.24
C PHE A 421 4.94 13.83 3.60
N PHE A 422 5.47 12.61 3.57
CA PHE A 422 6.81 12.36 3.06
C PHE A 422 6.80 11.27 2.01
N LEU A 423 7.74 11.36 1.07
CA LEU A 423 8.13 10.28 0.17
C LEU A 423 9.65 10.22 0.10
N ILE A 424 10.22 9.05 0.39
CA ILE A 424 11.64 8.81 0.19
C ILE A 424 11.82 8.22 -1.20
N ALA A 425 12.61 8.86 -2.04
CA ALA A 425 12.97 8.42 -3.37
C ALA A 425 14.49 8.37 -3.51
N GLY A 426 14.99 7.39 -4.25
CA GLY A 426 16.41 7.34 -4.58
C GLY A 426 16.89 5.94 -4.91
N ARG A 427 18.15 5.86 -5.34
CA ARG A 427 18.82 4.60 -5.68
C ARG A 427 20.07 4.43 -4.84
N ALA A 428 20.14 3.33 -4.08
CA ALA A 428 21.39 2.84 -3.50
C ALA A 428 21.29 1.34 -3.19
N PRO A 429 22.38 0.57 -3.33
CA PRO A 429 22.39 -0.86 -3.02
C PRO A 429 21.86 -1.19 -1.62
N PHE A 430 22.28 -0.43 -0.60
CA PHE A 430 21.83 -0.61 0.79
C PHE A 430 20.32 -0.48 0.99
N LEU A 431 19.61 0.27 0.14
CA LEU A 431 18.15 0.43 0.24
C LEU A 431 17.45 -0.91 0.08
N SER A 432 17.99 -1.83 -0.73
CA SER A 432 17.48 -3.20 -0.96
C SER A 432 17.23 -3.95 0.34
N TYR A 433 17.98 -3.64 1.39
CA TYR A 433 18.02 -4.41 2.63
C TYR A 433 17.29 -3.73 3.80
N VAL A 434 16.68 -2.57 3.60
CA VAL A 434 16.04 -1.79 4.69
C VAL A 434 14.84 -2.49 5.33
N HIS A 435 14.24 -3.47 4.64
CA HIS A 435 13.07 -4.23 5.12
C HIS A 435 13.43 -5.47 5.96
N LEU A 436 14.71 -5.88 6.01
CA LEU A 436 15.13 -7.16 6.59
C LEU A 436 15.19 -7.19 8.14
N ARG A 437 14.98 -6.05 8.81
CA ARG A 437 14.84 -5.99 10.28
C ARG A 437 13.75 -4.98 10.64
N PRO A 438 12.47 -5.36 10.53
CA PRO A 438 11.38 -4.48 10.91
C PRO A 438 11.49 -4.18 12.41
N ASP A 439 11.36 -2.91 12.76
CA ASP A 439 11.18 -2.44 14.13
C ASP A 439 9.67 -2.40 14.37
N ASP A 440 9.17 -3.00 15.44
CA ASP A 440 7.73 -3.07 15.76
C ASP A 440 7.08 -1.67 15.89
N ARG A 441 7.90 -0.60 15.95
CA ARG A 441 7.42 0.78 16.02
C ARG A 441 7.56 1.57 14.72
N PHE A 442 8.40 1.15 13.78
CA PHE A 442 8.67 1.91 12.56
C PHE A 442 9.10 1.00 11.40
N MET A 443 8.48 1.19 10.24
CA MET A 443 8.73 0.38 9.04
C MET A 443 9.02 1.28 7.84
N VAL A 444 9.99 0.87 7.02
CA VAL A 444 10.18 1.42 5.68
C VAL A 444 9.46 0.49 4.69
N ARG A 445 8.51 1.02 3.92
CA ARG A 445 7.70 0.24 2.97
C ARG A 445 7.95 0.69 1.54
N ARG A 446 8.23 -0.27 0.65
CA ARG A 446 8.45 0.00 -0.77
C ARG A 446 7.14 0.15 -1.53
N LEU A 447 7.03 1.16 -2.38
CA LEU A 447 5.96 1.29 -3.36
C LEU A 447 6.19 0.36 -4.55
N SER A 448 5.11 -0.20 -5.08
CA SER A 448 5.10 -1.10 -6.24
C SER A 448 4.95 -0.28 -7.53
N LEU A 449 6.06 0.23 -8.07
CA LEU A 449 6.07 0.86 -9.40
C LEU A 449 6.07 -0.23 -10.50
N ILE A 450 4.91 -0.75 -10.86
CA ILE A 450 4.77 -1.75 -11.93
C ILE A 450 4.86 -1.04 -13.29
N LEU A 451 5.77 -1.46 -14.17
CA LEU A 451 5.96 -0.88 -15.51
C LEU A 451 4.94 -1.37 -16.56
N PHE A 452 4.26 -2.48 -16.31
CA PHE A 452 3.31 -3.07 -17.25
C PHE A 452 2.14 -3.69 -16.49
N ALA A 453 0.97 -3.06 -16.54
CA ALA A 453 -0.26 -3.82 -16.65
C ALA A 453 -0.45 -4.09 -18.16
N PRO A 454 -0.60 -5.34 -18.63
CA PRO A 454 -1.07 -5.54 -19.98
C PRO A 454 -2.47 -4.92 -20.05
N CYS A 455 -2.65 -3.94 -20.92
CA CYS A 455 -3.97 -3.54 -21.36
C CYS A 455 -4.68 -4.80 -21.85
N ASN A 456 -5.77 -5.16 -21.19
CA ASN A 456 -6.79 -6.05 -21.73
C ASN A 456 -8.00 -5.19 -22.08
#